data_AF-A0A927NHJ6-F1
#
_entry.id   AF-A0A927NHJ6-F1
#
_cell.length_a   1.000
_cell.length_b   1.000
_cell.length_c   1.000
_cell.angle_alpha   90.00
_cell.angle_beta   90.00
_cell.angle_gamma   90.00
#
_symmetry.space_group_name_H-M   'P 1'
#
loop_
_entity.id
_entity.type
_entity.pdbx_description
1 polymer ?
#
loop_
_entity_poly.entity_id
_entity_poly.type
_entity_poly.pdbx_seq_one_letter_code
_entity_poly.pdbx_strand_id
1 'polypeptide(L)'
;MDTETNPDDDIIPFKNILNEMYAKDCSKKVRAVVRAKGNAGKHISYLPPLGYMKDPEDKEKWIVEHIGASIVKEIFALCLKGYGPTQIARILTERGIDTPVVHFHKYKLPTSLKLREDSDVWNANTIANILGNMEYLGHTVNFRYYKKSYKSKKKYENPKDKWVIFENTQEAIIDQETFDTVQRIRDGRRRPTEMGEMNILSGMLYCADCGEKMYLCRCTTMNQKEYFNCSTYRKKKKKYCTSHQITAHAAMALIKNDIQYTIKFATENKETFMSILKERAKAKSKRELESFLDGKEQAEKRIKALDKIIQNLYEDKVAGKISEERYMKMSDNYEAEQKALTERLNYLKAEIEKAKTQYDNINRFMAIVKRYSDFDEITPEILRAFVDKVIIHEKVKVDGRYVHTIEIIYNFVEAIDLPDFDAHLREEN
;
A
#
# COMPACT_ATOMS: atom_id res chain seq x y z
N MET A 1 -37.41 -30.81 23.84
CA MET A 1 -37.71 -31.24 25.22
C MET A 1 -37.40 -30.06 26.09
N ASP A 2 -38.46 -29.46 26.62
CA ASP A 2 -38.45 -28.22 27.38
C ASP A 2 -37.73 -28.41 28.71
N THR A 3 -36.86 -27.45 29.04
CA THR A 3 -35.91 -27.47 30.16
C THR A 3 -36.55 -27.26 31.54
N GLU A 4 -37.87 -27.33 31.67
CA GLU A 4 -38.60 -26.93 32.88
C GLU A 4 -39.14 -28.09 33.73
N THR A 5 -38.88 -29.36 33.38
CA THR A 5 -39.56 -30.51 34.02
C THR A 5 -38.69 -31.56 34.72
N ASN A 6 -37.38 -31.33 34.96
CA ASN A 6 -36.62 -32.23 35.85
C ASN A 6 -35.46 -31.53 36.59
N PRO A 7 -35.60 -31.23 37.90
CA PRO A 7 -34.54 -30.66 38.72
C PRO A 7 -33.37 -31.62 39.03
N ASP A 8 -33.57 -32.93 38.86
CA ASP A 8 -32.64 -34.01 39.26
C ASP A 8 -31.98 -34.74 38.07
N ASP A 9 -31.77 -34.07 36.93
CA ASP A 9 -30.97 -34.67 35.84
C ASP A 9 -29.49 -34.34 36.10
N ASP A 10 -28.87 -35.09 37.02
CA ASP A 10 -27.42 -35.07 37.36
C ASP A 10 -26.51 -35.18 36.11
N ILE A 11 -27.08 -35.57 34.97
CA ILE A 11 -26.42 -35.73 33.68
C ILE A 11 -26.39 -34.42 32.87
N ILE A 12 -27.13 -33.37 33.26
CA ILE A 12 -27.16 -32.06 32.56
C ILE A 12 -25.75 -31.47 32.36
N PRO A 13 -24.86 -31.41 33.38
CA PRO A 13 -23.50 -30.93 33.18
C PRO A 13 -22.74 -31.74 32.12
N PHE A 14 -22.92 -33.07 32.10
CA PHE A 14 -22.29 -33.95 31.12
C PHE A 14 -22.86 -33.75 29.71
N LYS A 15 -24.18 -33.60 29.54
CA LYS A 15 -24.81 -33.26 28.25
C LYS A 15 -24.29 -31.92 27.72
N ASN A 16 -24.15 -30.93 28.60
CA ASN A 16 -23.59 -29.63 28.22
C ASN A 16 -22.12 -29.74 27.77
N ILE A 17 -21.30 -30.54 28.46
CA ILE A 17 -19.92 -30.81 28.06
C ILE A 17 -19.86 -31.54 26.71
N LEU A 18 -20.71 -32.55 26.49
CA LEU A 18 -20.75 -33.28 25.21
C LEU A 18 -21.19 -32.38 24.05
N ASN A 19 -22.22 -31.57 24.25
CA ASN A 19 -22.68 -30.59 23.26
C ASN A 19 -21.60 -29.55 22.94
N GLU A 20 -20.87 -29.09 23.96
CA GLU A 20 -19.74 -28.18 23.83
C GLU A 20 -18.58 -28.81 23.04
N MET A 21 -18.23 -30.07 23.33
CA MET A 21 -17.22 -30.82 22.59
C MET A 21 -17.63 -31.02 21.13
N TYR A 22 -18.89 -31.40 20.88
CA TYR A 22 -19.43 -31.55 19.54
C TYR A 22 -19.39 -30.23 18.75
N ALA A 23 -19.80 -29.12 19.36
CA ALA A 23 -19.76 -27.79 18.75
C ALA A 23 -18.31 -27.37 18.41
N LYS A 24 -17.36 -27.65 19.31
CA LYS A 24 -15.93 -27.39 19.10
C LYS A 24 -15.38 -28.20 17.92
N ASP A 25 -15.72 -29.48 17.82
CA ASP A 25 -15.26 -30.36 16.74
C ASP A 25 -15.85 -29.98 15.38
N CYS A 26 -17.16 -29.70 15.32
CA CYS A 26 -17.81 -29.16 14.13
C CYS A 26 -17.14 -27.86 13.68
N SER A 27 -16.85 -26.95 14.62
CA SER A 27 -16.13 -25.71 14.29
C SER A 27 -14.72 -25.98 13.76
N LYS A 28 -13.98 -26.93 14.37
CA LYS A 28 -12.63 -27.32 13.92
C LYS A 28 -12.66 -27.86 12.49
N LYS A 29 -13.61 -28.75 12.17
CA LYS A 29 -13.79 -29.32 10.82
C LYS A 29 -14.13 -28.24 9.80
N VAL A 30 -15.11 -27.37 10.09
CA VAL A 30 -15.48 -26.26 9.19
C VAL A 30 -14.29 -25.32 8.95
N ARG A 31 -13.54 -24.98 10.00
CA ARG A 31 -12.32 -24.15 9.88
C ARG A 31 -11.25 -24.82 9.03
N ALA A 32 -11.06 -26.13 9.16
CA ALA A 32 -10.11 -26.88 8.35
C ALA A 32 -10.51 -26.87 6.87
N VAL A 33 -11.80 -27.08 6.56
CA VAL A 33 -12.34 -27.01 5.20
C VAL A 33 -12.17 -25.61 4.61
N VAL A 34 -12.54 -24.56 5.35
CA VAL A 34 -12.38 -23.17 4.90
C VAL A 34 -10.90 -22.83 4.68
N ARG A 35 -10.01 -23.32 5.55
CA ARG A 35 -8.56 -23.13 5.40
C ARG A 35 -8.01 -23.85 4.17
N ALA A 36 -8.41 -25.11 3.94
CA ALA A 36 -8.02 -25.87 2.76
C ALA A 36 -8.51 -25.17 1.48
N LYS A 37 -9.78 -24.74 1.45
CA LYS A 37 -10.35 -23.97 0.33
C LYS A 37 -9.56 -22.68 0.08
N GLY A 38 -9.30 -21.91 1.14
CA GLY A 38 -8.59 -20.65 1.04
C GLY A 38 -7.13 -20.80 0.60
N ASN A 39 -6.44 -21.85 1.05
CA ASN A 39 -5.07 -22.16 0.66
C ASN A 39 -4.97 -22.71 -0.78
N ALA A 40 -6.08 -23.20 -1.34
CA ALA A 40 -6.16 -23.65 -2.73
C ALA A 40 -6.47 -22.49 -3.70
N GLY A 41 -6.42 -21.23 -3.25
CA GLY A 41 -6.69 -20.06 -4.10
C GLY A 41 -8.15 -19.74 -4.36
N LYS A 42 -9.08 -20.53 -3.80
CA LYS A 42 -10.52 -20.30 -3.98
C LYS A 42 -11.01 -19.18 -3.07
N HIS A 43 -12.01 -18.42 -3.51
CA HIS A 43 -12.64 -17.39 -2.69
C HIS A 43 -13.29 -18.00 -1.43
N ILE A 44 -12.88 -17.53 -0.25
CA ILE A 44 -13.58 -17.84 1.01
C ILE A 44 -14.87 -17.02 1.12
N SER A 45 -14.86 -15.78 0.63
CA SER A 45 -16.05 -14.94 0.62
C SER A 45 -17.08 -15.51 -0.33
N TYR A 46 -18.32 -15.66 0.15
CA TYR A 46 -19.43 -16.04 -0.69
C TYR A 46 -19.93 -14.88 -1.57
N LEU A 47 -19.70 -13.63 -1.18
CA LEU A 47 -20.21 -12.44 -1.87
C LEU A 47 -19.06 -11.72 -2.58
N PRO A 48 -19.15 -11.50 -3.91
CA PRO A 48 -18.17 -10.69 -4.63
C PRO A 48 -18.32 -9.19 -4.26
N PRO A 49 -17.23 -8.40 -4.33
CA PRO A 49 -17.30 -6.96 -4.15
C PRO A 49 -17.95 -6.27 -5.37
N LEU A 50 -18.31 -4.99 -5.23
CA LEU A 50 -18.92 -4.21 -6.31
C LEU A 50 -18.05 -4.26 -7.58
N GLY A 51 -18.66 -4.51 -8.74
CA GLY A 51 -17.97 -4.63 -10.03
C GLY A 51 -17.57 -6.04 -10.42
N TYR A 52 -17.78 -7.01 -9.53
CA TYR A 52 -17.72 -8.43 -9.87
C TYR A 52 -19.04 -9.12 -9.57
N MET A 53 -19.34 -10.15 -10.34
CA MET A 53 -20.42 -11.09 -10.06
C MET A 53 -19.88 -12.53 -10.15
N LYS A 54 -20.65 -13.50 -9.66
CA LYS A 54 -20.30 -14.91 -9.86
C LYS A 54 -20.60 -15.31 -11.29
N ASP A 55 -19.74 -16.15 -11.84
CA ASP A 55 -20.03 -16.82 -13.11
C ASP A 55 -21.30 -17.69 -12.95
N PRO A 56 -22.29 -17.57 -13.85
CA PRO A 56 -23.47 -18.44 -13.86
C PRO A 56 -23.13 -19.93 -13.97
N GLU A 57 -22.07 -20.26 -14.72
CA GLU A 57 -21.64 -21.64 -15.01
C GLU A 57 -20.70 -22.18 -13.91
N ASP A 58 -19.83 -21.32 -13.36
CA ASP A 58 -18.90 -21.69 -12.28
C ASP A 58 -19.02 -20.74 -11.08
N LYS A 59 -19.80 -21.13 -10.08
CA LYS A 59 -20.03 -20.35 -8.86
C LYS A 59 -18.75 -20.07 -8.05
N GLU A 60 -17.63 -20.73 -8.35
CA GLU A 60 -16.34 -20.46 -7.71
C GLU A 60 -15.54 -19.35 -8.41
N LYS A 61 -15.91 -18.94 -9.62
CA LYS A 61 -15.26 -17.88 -10.38
C LYS A 61 -16.02 -16.56 -10.32
N TRP A 62 -15.27 -15.47 -10.35
CA TRP A 62 -15.80 -14.12 -10.44
C TRP A 62 -15.54 -13.56 -11.83
N ILE A 63 -16.58 -12.99 -12.44
CA ILE A 63 -16.54 -12.30 -13.72
C ILE A 63 -16.83 -10.82 -13.51
N VAL A 64 -16.33 -9.97 -14.42
CA VAL A 64 -16.52 -8.52 -14.34
C VAL A 64 -17.97 -8.18 -14.62
N GLU A 65 -18.59 -7.45 -13.69
CA GLU A 65 -19.86 -6.79 -13.93
C GLU A 65 -19.57 -5.38 -14.46
N HIS A 66 -19.87 -5.14 -15.74
CA HIS A 66 -19.53 -3.87 -16.40
C HIS A 66 -20.10 -2.61 -15.70
N ILE A 67 -21.32 -2.67 -15.16
CA ILE A 67 -21.95 -1.50 -14.50
C ILE A 67 -21.24 -1.18 -13.18
N GLY A 68 -21.12 -2.14 -12.28
CA GLY A 68 -20.39 -1.95 -11.02
C GLY A 68 -18.91 -1.64 -11.25
N ALA A 69 -18.29 -2.24 -12.27
CA ALA A 69 -16.90 -2.00 -12.63
C ALA A 69 -16.68 -0.56 -13.13
N SER A 70 -17.65 0.01 -13.86
CA SER A 70 -17.61 1.41 -14.27
C SER A 70 -17.60 2.35 -13.05
N ILE A 71 -18.44 2.08 -12.05
CA ILE A 71 -18.48 2.85 -10.79
C ILE A 71 -17.14 2.74 -10.06
N VAL A 72 -16.55 1.55 -9.99
CA VAL A 72 -15.22 1.35 -9.39
C VAL A 72 -14.15 2.15 -10.16
N LYS A 73 -14.13 2.07 -11.49
CA LYS A 73 -13.20 2.85 -12.32
C LYS A 73 -13.36 4.36 -12.10
N GLU A 74 -14.59 4.85 -11.99
CA GLU A 74 -14.87 6.25 -11.67
C GLU A 74 -14.34 6.64 -10.28
N ILE A 75 -14.53 5.80 -9.27
CA ILE A 75 -13.99 6.02 -7.91
C ILE A 75 -12.46 6.16 -7.93
N PHE A 76 -11.77 5.26 -8.65
CA PHE A 76 -10.32 5.34 -8.79
C PHE A 76 -9.89 6.60 -9.56
N ALA A 77 -10.57 6.93 -10.66
CA ALA A 77 -10.29 8.13 -11.45
C ALA A 77 -10.50 9.43 -10.64
N LEU A 78 -11.56 9.52 -9.82
CA LEU A 78 -11.76 10.66 -8.92
C LEU A 78 -10.66 10.73 -7.85
N CYS A 79 -10.17 9.59 -7.35
CA CYS A 79 -9.06 9.58 -6.41
C CYS A 79 -7.75 10.07 -7.06
N LEU A 80 -7.47 9.66 -8.29
CA LEU A 80 -6.31 10.14 -9.08
C LEU A 80 -6.35 11.66 -9.29
N LYS A 81 -7.54 12.22 -9.53
CA LYS A 81 -7.75 13.69 -9.59
C LYS A 81 -7.50 14.41 -8.26
N GLY A 82 -7.32 13.68 -7.16
CA GLY A 82 -6.98 14.21 -5.84
C GLY A 82 -8.17 14.33 -4.87
N TYR A 83 -9.36 13.87 -5.25
CA TYR A 83 -10.51 13.86 -4.35
C TYR A 83 -10.34 12.80 -3.26
N GLY A 84 -10.61 13.18 -2.01
CA GLY A 84 -10.58 12.22 -0.90
C GLY A 84 -11.85 11.38 -0.78
N PRO A 85 -11.85 10.30 0.01
CA PRO A 85 -13.01 9.42 0.16
C PRO A 85 -14.31 10.15 0.54
N THR A 86 -14.24 11.17 1.40
CA THR A 86 -15.40 12.00 1.77
C THR A 86 -15.91 12.86 0.61
N GLN A 87 -15.02 13.44 -0.19
CA GLN A 87 -15.39 14.25 -1.35
C GLN A 87 -15.97 13.38 -2.46
N ILE A 88 -15.35 12.22 -2.71
CA ILE A 88 -15.86 11.22 -3.67
C ILE A 88 -17.25 10.76 -3.24
N ALA A 89 -17.47 10.45 -1.95
CA ALA A 89 -18.79 10.08 -1.43
C ALA A 89 -19.84 11.14 -1.75
N ARG A 90 -19.52 12.40 -1.48
CA ARG A 90 -20.42 13.51 -1.77
C ARG A 90 -20.72 13.62 -3.27
N ILE A 91 -19.70 13.59 -4.12
CA ILE A 91 -19.85 13.66 -5.59
C ILE A 91 -20.74 12.53 -6.12
N LEU A 92 -20.51 11.29 -5.68
CA LEU A 92 -21.30 10.13 -6.13
C LEU A 92 -22.74 10.20 -5.64
N THR A 93 -22.96 10.68 -4.41
CA THR A 93 -24.30 10.88 -3.85
C THR A 93 -25.06 11.98 -4.59
N GLU A 94 -24.42 13.12 -4.85
CA GLU A 94 -25.01 14.24 -5.60
C GLU A 94 -25.34 13.85 -7.06
N ARG A 95 -24.57 12.94 -7.65
CA ARG A 95 -24.82 12.38 -8.99
C ARG A 95 -25.88 11.28 -9.00
N GLY A 96 -26.38 10.83 -7.85
CA GLY A 96 -27.35 9.75 -7.74
C GLY A 96 -26.79 8.38 -8.21
N ILE A 97 -25.49 8.16 -8.05
CA ILE A 97 -24.86 6.88 -8.42
C ILE A 97 -25.18 5.83 -7.35
N ASP A 98 -25.70 4.68 -7.78
CA ASP A 98 -26.10 3.58 -6.89
C ASP A 98 -24.94 3.15 -5.97
N THR A 99 -25.17 3.15 -4.65
CA THR A 99 -24.22 2.57 -3.69
C THR A 99 -24.14 1.05 -3.88
N PRO A 100 -23.11 0.35 -3.36
CA PRO A 100 -23.04 -1.10 -3.45
C PRO A 100 -24.30 -1.79 -2.94
N VAL A 101 -24.92 -1.28 -1.87
CA VAL A 101 -26.16 -1.85 -1.31
C VAL A 101 -27.31 -1.72 -2.30
N VAL A 102 -27.55 -0.52 -2.82
CA VAL A 102 -28.63 -0.24 -3.77
C VAL A 102 -28.40 -1.02 -5.06
N HIS A 103 -27.19 -0.98 -5.59
CA HIS A 103 -26.76 -1.69 -6.79
C HIS A 103 -27.06 -3.19 -6.69
N PHE A 104 -26.62 -3.85 -5.60
CA PHE A 104 -26.87 -5.27 -5.43
C PHE A 104 -28.37 -5.61 -5.35
N HIS A 105 -29.19 -4.79 -4.68
CA HIS A 105 -30.65 -5.02 -4.63
C HIS A 105 -31.32 -4.78 -5.99
N LYS A 106 -30.93 -3.71 -6.69
CA LYS A 106 -31.48 -3.33 -8.01
C LYS A 106 -31.23 -4.40 -9.07
N TYR A 107 -30.03 -4.96 -9.11
CA TYR A 107 -29.64 -6.01 -10.05
C TYR A 107 -29.85 -7.43 -9.51
N LYS A 108 -30.53 -7.59 -8.35
CA LYS A 108 -30.81 -8.88 -7.69
C LYS A 108 -29.55 -9.73 -7.47
N LEU A 109 -28.42 -9.08 -7.21
CA LEU A 109 -27.16 -9.72 -6.88
C LEU A 109 -27.14 -10.16 -5.41
N PRO A 110 -26.44 -11.26 -5.07
CA PRO A 110 -26.35 -11.72 -3.69
C PRO A 110 -25.75 -10.64 -2.77
N THR A 111 -26.44 -10.30 -1.68
CA THR A 111 -25.94 -9.38 -0.66
C THR A 111 -26.43 -9.77 0.74
N SER A 112 -25.59 -9.55 1.74
CA SER A 112 -25.99 -9.66 3.16
C SER A 112 -26.49 -8.34 3.73
N LEU A 113 -26.40 -7.24 2.98
CA LEU A 113 -26.75 -5.90 3.42
C LEU A 113 -28.24 -5.64 3.17
N LYS A 114 -28.91 -5.09 4.17
CA LYS A 114 -30.32 -4.70 4.07
C LYS A 114 -30.43 -3.28 3.53
N LEU A 115 -31.42 -3.05 2.67
CA LEU A 115 -31.78 -1.70 2.25
C LEU A 115 -32.34 -0.92 3.45
N ARG A 116 -31.96 0.35 3.54
CA ARG A 116 -32.35 1.33 4.55
C ARG A 116 -32.67 2.64 3.86
N GLU A 117 -33.34 3.55 4.55
CA GLU A 117 -33.70 4.88 4.03
C GLU A 117 -32.49 5.68 3.55
N ASP A 118 -31.30 5.49 4.16
CA ASP A 118 -30.05 6.17 3.84
C ASP A 118 -29.12 5.37 2.91
N SER A 119 -29.62 4.30 2.27
CA SER A 119 -28.78 3.40 1.46
C SER A 119 -28.30 4.01 0.14
N ASP A 120 -28.93 5.08 -0.32
CA ASP A 120 -28.52 5.87 -1.49
C ASP A 120 -27.33 6.80 -1.19
N VAL A 121 -27.03 7.06 0.09
CA VAL A 121 -25.93 7.93 0.50
C VAL A 121 -24.61 7.18 0.55
N TRP A 122 -23.61 7.66 -0.19
CA TRP A 122 -22.26 7.09 -0.15
C TRP A 122 -21.56 7.43 1.17
N ASN A 123 -21.00 6.39 1.81
CA ASN A 123 -20.16 6.54 3.00
C ASN A 123 -18.68 6.60 2.61
N ALA A 124 -17.94 7.54 3.20
CA ALA A 124 -16.49 7.66 3.02
C ALA A 124 -15.71 6.37 3.35
N ASN A 125 -16.15 5.59 4.34
CA ASN A 125 -15.52 4.31 4.69
C ASN A 125 -15.71 3.26 3.59
N THR A 126 -16.87 3.24 2.93
CA THR A 126 -17.12 2.33 1.80
C THR A 126 -16.15 2.62 0.67
N ILE A 127 -15.92 3.90 0.35
CA ILE A 127 -14.98 4.30 -0.69
C ILE A 127 -13.53 3.99 -0.28
N ALA A 128 -13.16 4.24 0.97
CA ALA A 128 -11.84 3.88 1.48
C ALA A 128 -11.57 2.36 1.40
N ASN A 129 -12.60 1.53 1.62
CA ASN A 129 -12.51 0.09 1.47
C ASN A 129 -12.37 -0.32 -0.01
N ILE A 130 -13.13 0.28 -0.92
CA ILE A 130 -13.04 0.03 -2.37
C ILE A 130 -11.64 0.38 -2.87
N LEU A 131 -11.14 1.58 -2.56
CA LEU A 131 -9.81 2.03 -2.98
C LEU A 131 -8.68 1.17 -2.41
N GLY A 132 -8.89 0.47 -1.29
CA GLY A 132 -7.88 -0.41 -0.66
C GLY A 132 -8.01 -1.88 -1.02
N ASN A 133 -8.99 -2.25 -1.86
CA ASN A 133 -9.27 -3.65 -2.13
C ASN A 133 -8.42 -4.19 -3.29
N MET A 134 -7.43 -5.03 -2.97
CA MET A 134 -6.56 -5.69 -3.96
C MET A 134 -7.31 -6.68 -4.87
N GLU A 135 -8.56 -7.03 -4.57
CA GLU A 135 -9.38 -7.86 -5.48
C GLU A 135 -9.66 -7.16 -6.83
N TYR A 136 -9.56 -5.83 -6.87
CA TYR A 136 -9.68 -5.06 -8.12
C TYR A 136 -8.48 -5.21 -9.06
N LEU A 137 -7.36 -5.72 -8.56
CA LEU A 137 -6.17 -6.12 -9.34
C LEU A 137 -6.30 -7.52 -9.95
N GLY A 138 -7.45 -8.19 -9.75
CA GLY A 138 -7.64 -9.56 -10.21
C GLY A 138 -7.08 -10.61 -9.25
N HIS A 139 -6.77 -10.26 -8.01
CA HIS A 139 -6.20 -11.17 -7.01
C HIS A 139 -7.27 -11.72 -6.05
N THR A 140 -7.05 -12.92 -5.51
CA THR A 140 -7.83 -13.46 -4.40
C THR A 140 -7.06 -13.25 -3.10
N VAL A 141 -7.66 -12.52 -2.15
CA VAL A 141 -7.04 -12.23 -0.85
C VAL A 141 -7.80 -12.94 0.26
N ASN A 142 -7.22 -14.03 0.76
CA ASN A 142 -7.81 -14.84 1.81
C ASN A 142 -7.22 -14.52 3.19
N PHE A 143 -7.99 -14.88 4.23
CA PHE A 143 -7.60 -14.77 5.66
C PHE A 143 -7.36 -13.36 6.20
N ARG A 144 -8.03 -12.33 5.65
CA ARG A 144 -8.00 -10.95 6.20
C ARG A 144 -8.47 -10.85 7.66
N TYR A 145 -9.36 -11.74 8.06
CA TYR A 145 -9.95 -11.74 9.40
C TYR A 145 -9.93 -13.14 10.02
N TYR A 146 -9.88 -13.18 11.35
CA TYR A 146 -10.03 -14.40 12.13
C TYR A 146 -10.97 -14.20 13.32
N LYS A 147 -11.43 -15.30 13.90
CA LYS A 147 -12.19 -15.32 15.16
C LYS A 147 -11.40 -16.08 16.22
N LYS A 148 -11.14 -15.43 17.36
CA LYS A 148 -10.37 -16.02 18.48
C LYS A 148 -10.96 -17.35 18.95
N SER A 149 -12.28 -17.39 19.11
CA SER A 149 -13.02 -18.58 19.53
C SER A 149 -14.24 -18.76 18.65
N TYR A 150 -14.71 -20.00 18.52
CA TYR A 150 -15.93 -20.31 17.80
C TYR A 150 -17.18 -19.75 18.49
N LYS A 151 -17.10 -19.51 19.81
CA LYS A 151 -18.14 -18.87 20.61
C LYS A 151 -18.25 -17.36 20.40
N SER A 152 -17.16 -16.74 19.97
CA SER A 152 -17.14 -15.28 19.80
C SER A 152 -17.66 -14.89 18.42
N LYS A 153 -18.61 -13.95 18.39
CA LYS A 153 -19.08 -13.34 17.14
C LYS A 153 -18.12 -12.24 16.64
N LYS A 154 -17.22 -11.75 17.49
CA LYS A 154 -16.25 -10.69 17.14
C LYS A 154 -15.22 -11.22 16.14
N LYS A 155 -15.02 -10.46 15.06
CA LYS A 155 -13.99 -10.67 14.05
C LYS A 155 -12.79 -9.77 14.38
N TYR A 156 -11.60 -10.28 14.19
CA TYR A 156 -10.34 -9.56 14.38
C TYR A 156 -9.60 -9.54 13.05
N GLU A 157 -8.98 -8.42 12.72
CA GLU A 157 -8.17 -8.30 11.51
C GLU A 157 -6.83 -9.03 11.71
N ASN A 158 -6.39 -9.73 10.68
CA ASN A 158 -5.05 -10.32 10.62
C ASN A 158 -4.06 -9.29 10.09
N PRO A 159 -2.83 -9.28 10.61
CA PRO A 159 -1.76 -8.50 10.00
C PRO A 159 -1.47 -9.01 8.57
N LYS A 160 -0.92 -8.14 7.71
CA LYS A 160 -0.78 -8.37 6.26
C LYS A 160 0.09 -9.59 5.91
N ASP A 161 1.05 -9.94 6.76
CA ASP A 161 1.92 -11.13 6.65
C ASP A 161 1.14 -12.46 6.71
N LYS A 162 -0.06 -12.46 7.31
CA LYS A 162 -0.94 -13.63 7.40
C LYS A 162 -1.97 -13.69 6.28
N TRP A 163 -1.99 -12.69 5.39
CA TRP A 163 -2.89 -12.71 4.24
C TRP A 163 -2.30 -13.66 3.20
N VAL A 164 -3.14 -14.50 2.62
CA VAL A 164 -2.72 -15.37 1.53
C VAL A 164 -3.30 -14.79 0.25
N ILE A 165 -2.40 -14.28 -0.60
CA ILE A 165 -2.74 -13.59 -1.85
C ILE A 165 -2.43 -14.55 -2.99
N PHE A 166 -3.43 -14.81 -3.82
CA PHE A 166 -3.29 -15.54 -5.08
C PHE A 166 -3.47 -14.54 -6.21
N GLU A 167 -2.42 -14.39 -7.01
CA GLU A 167 -2.40 -13.42 -8.10
C GLU A 167 -3.19 -13.93 -9.31
N ASN A 168 -3.76 -13.00 -10.08
CA ASN A 168 -4.42 -13.25 -11.37
C ASN A 168 -5.48 -14.36 -11.37
N THR A 169 -6.29 -14.44 -10.32
CA THR A 169 -7.40 -15.40 -10.19
C THR A 169 -8.67 -14.95 -10.92
N GLN A 170 -8.82 -13.66 -11.20
CA GLN A 170 -9.93 -13.09 -11.97
C GLN A 170 -9.45 -11.91 -12.83
N GLU A 171 -10.26 -11.48 -13.78
CA GLU A 171 -9.95 -10.32 -14.64
C GLU A 171 -9.84 -9.03 -13.81
N ALA A 172 -8.76 -8.28 -13.99
CA ALA A 172 -8.52 -7.05 -13.24
C ALA A 172 -9.40 -5.89 -13.75
N ILE A 173 -10.09 -5.21 -12.83
CA ILE A 173 -10.85 -3.99 -13.13
C ILE A 173 -9.92 -2.77 -13.22
N ILE A 174 -8.88 -2.75 -12.39
CA ILE A 174 -7.89 -1.68 -12.25
C ILE A 174 -6.50 -2.26 -12.45
N ASP A 175 -5.64 -1.53 -13.15
CA ASP A 175 -4.24 -1.92 -13.33
C ASP A 175 -3.39 -1.66 -12.07
N GLN A 176 -2.29 -2.42 -11.94
CA GLN A 176 -1.39 -2.33 -10.78
C GLN A 176 -0.87 -0.92 -10.55
N GLU A 177 -0.52 -0.21 -11.62
CA GLU A 177 0.08 1.12 -11.55
C GLU A 177 -0.90 2.18 -11.00
N THR A 178 -2.16 2.15 -11.49
CA THR A 178 -3.25 2.98 -10.97
C THR A 178 -3.51 2.69 -9.49
N PHE A 179 -3.56 1.42 -9.10
CA PHE A 179 -3.81 1.03 -7.72
C PHE A 179 -2.71 1.50 -6.77
N ASP A 180 -1.45 1.29 -7.16
CA ASP A 180 -0.27 1.69 -6.37
C ASP A 180 -0.21 3.21 -6.23
N THR A 181 -0.50 3.95 -7.29
CA THR A 181 -0.59 5.41 -7.26
C THR A 181 -1.70 5.88 -6.31
N VAL A 182 -2.86 5.24 -6.34
CA VAL A 182 -3.95 5.53 -5.39
C VAL A 182 -3.56 5.23 -3.94
N GLN A 183 -2.84 4.14 -3.65
CA GLN A 183 -2.37 3.88 -2.28
C GLN A 183 -1.41 4.98 -1.82
N ARG A 184 -0.46 5.39 -2.67
CA ARG A 184 0.48 6.48 -2.35
C ARG A 184 -0.23 7.81 -2.11
N ILE A 185 -1.26 8.14 -2.90
CA ILE A 185 -2.12 9.31 -2.67
C ILE A 185 -2.72 9.27 -1.28
N ARG A 186 -3.26 8.12 -0.88
CA ARG A 186 -3.94 7.95 0.41
C ARG A 186 -2.98 8.05 1.59
N ASP A 187 -1.80 7.45 1.49
CA ASP A 187 -0.75 7.52 2.51
C ASP A 187 -0.16 8.93 2.64
N GLY A 188 -0.09 9.65 1.53
CA GLY A 188 0.39 11.03 1.47
C GLY A 188 -0.60 12.09 1.97
N ARG A 189 -1.90 11.77 1.98
CA ARG A 189 -2.97 12.75 2.17
C ARG A 189 -2.97 13.34 3.58
N ARG A 190 -3.07 14.67 3.65
CA ARG A 190 -3.37 15.38 4.89
C ARG A 190 -4.86 15.69 4.98
N ARG A 191 -5.41 15.60 6.19
CA ARG A 191 -6.79 16.00 6.47
C ARG A 191 -6.96 17.48 6.06
N PRO A 192 -8.00 17.82 5.27
CA PRO A 192 -8.33 19.22 5.00
C PRO A 192 -8.47 19.98 6.32
N THR A 193 -7.83 21.15 6.40
CA THR A 193 -7.95 22.06 7.53
C THR A 193 -8.94 23.17 7.17
N GLU A 194 -9.34 23.99 8.15
CA GLU A 194 -10.20 25.17 7.94
C GLU A 194 -9.64 26.17 6.91
N MET A 195 -8.36 26.03 6.52
CA MET A 195 -7.71 26.84 5.49
C MET A 195 -8.23 26.60 4.06
N GLY A 196 -9.13 25.64 3.83
CA GLY A 196 -9.75 25.39 2.51
C GLY A 196 -9.03 24.34 1.65
N GLU A 197 -9.11 24.49 0.33
CA GLU A 197 -8.50 23.53 -0.61
C GLU A 197 -6.98 23.51 -0.48
N MET A 198 -6.40 22.30 -0.40
CA MET A 198 -4.97 22.09 -0.31
C MET A 198 -4.34 22.18 -1.70
N ASN A 199 -3.15 22.80 -1.78
CA ASN A 199 -2.39 22.86 -3.02
C ASN A 199 -2.02 21.45 -3.52
N ILE A 200 -1.95 21.25 -4.84
CA ILE A 200 -1.68 19.95 -5.51
C ILE A 200 -0.37 19.30 -5.02
N LEU A 201 0.65 20.11 -4.70
CA LEU A 201 1.96 19.66 -4.20
C LEU A 201 1.95 19.23 -2.71
N SER A 202 0.81 19.40 -2.02
CA SER A 202 0.70 19.12 -0.59
C SER A 202 0.92 17.63 -0.30
N GLY A 203 1.93 17.34 0.52
CA GLY A 203 2.30 15.98 0.89
C GLY A 203 3.38 15.35 0.01
N MET A 204 3.78 16.02 -1.08
CA MET A 204 4.83 15.57 -2.00
C MET A 204 6.20 16.24 -1.76
N LEU A 205 6.21 17.39 -1.07
CA LEU A 205 7.42 18.17 -0.79
C LEU A 205 8.06 17.78 0.55
N TYR A 206 9.38 17.58 0.55
CA TYR A 206 10.18 17.18 1.70
C TYR A 206 11.40 18.10 1.87
N CYS A 207 11.84 18.28 3.11
CA CYS A 207 13.05 19.03 3.41
C CYS A 207 14.29 18.14 3.26
N ALA A 208 15.33 18.62 2.57
CA ALA A 208 16.60 17.91 2.40
C ALA A 208 17.30 17.60 3.74
N ASP A 209 17.34 18.58 4.65
CA ASP A 209 18.11 18.47 5.88
C ASP A 209 17.47 17.57 6.95
N CYS A 210 16.15 17.72 7.18
CA CYS A 210 15.47 16.96 8.23
C CYS A 210 14.60 15.83 7.72
N GLY A 211 14.47 15.65 6.40
CA GLY A 211 13.68 14.58 5.78
C GLY A 211 12.16 14.69 5.98
N GLU A 212 11.68 15.69 6.71
CA GLU A 212 10.27 15.84 7.06
C GLU A 212 9.48 16.58 5.98
N LYS A 213 8.18 16.26 5.87
CA LYS A 213 7.27 16.85 4.89
C LYS A 213 7.12 18.36 5.10
N MET A 214 7.02 19.14 4.02
CA MET A 214 6.77 20.58 4.10
C MET A 214 5.29 20.91 4.36
N TYR A 215 5.01 22.05 4.96
CA TYR A 215 3.66 22.58 5.19
C TYR A 215 3.37 23.74 4.24
N LEU A 216 2.17 23.71 3.66
CA LEU A 216 1.59 24.87 2.99
C LEU A 216 1.32 25.97 4.02
N CYS A 217 1.74 27.17 3.69
CA CYS A 217 1.53 28.39 4.46
C CYS A 217 0.78 29.39 3.57
N ARG A 218 -0.32 29.92 4.11
CA ARG A 218 -1.08 31.04 3.54
C ARG A 218 -0.92 32.21 4.50
N CYS A 219 -0.45 33.35 3.99
CA CYS A 219 -0.46 34.60 4.74
C CYS A 219 -1.83 35.26 4.56
N THR A 220 -2.54 35.49 5.65
CA THR A 220 -3.83 36.22 5.62
C THR A 220 -3.64 37.73 5.77
N THR A 221 -2.51 38.17 6.33
CA THR A 221 -2.26 39.58 6.69
C THR A 221 -1.43 40.34 5.64
N MET A 222 -0.64 39.64 4.83
CA MET A 222 0.18 40.23 3.76
C MET A 222 -0.22 39.60 2.43
N ASN A 223 -0.14 40.37 1.33
CA ASN A 223 -0.40 39.87 -0.04
C ASN A 223 0.75 38.99 -0.56
N GLN A 224 1.15 38.00 0.24
CA GLN A 224 2.22 37.08 -0.06
C GLN A 224 1.63 35.82 -0.71
N LYS A 225 2.21 35.41 -1.84
CA LYS A 225 1.84 34.17 -2.53
C LYS A 225 2.00 32.97 -1.58
N GLU A 226 1.17 31.94 -1.80
CA GLU A 226 1.28 30.69 -1.05
C GLU A 226 2.68 30.10 -1.16
N TYR A 227 3.20 29.60 -0.05
CA TYR A 227 4.54 29.00 0.01
C TYR A 227 4.55 27.76 0.88
N PHE A 228 5.54 26.89 0.65
CA PHE A 228 5.82 25.74 1.48
C PHE A 228 6.98 26.05 2.40
N ASN A 229 6.89 25.61 3.66
CA ASN A 229 8.00 25.71 4.62
C ASN A 229 8.18 24.38 5.36
N CYS A 230 9.42 24.07 5.74
CA CYS A 230 9.76 22.89 6.54
C CYS A 230 8.88 22.78 7.80
N SER A 231 8.32 21.58 8.00
CA SER A 231 7.45 21.32 9.15
C SER A 231 8.17 21.33 10.49
N THR A 232 9.38 20.79 10.53
CA THR A 232 10.22 20.76 11.74
C THR A 232 10.56 22.16 12.20
N TYR A 233 10.99 23.03 11.29
CA TYR A 233 11.23 24.45 11.57
C TYR A 233 9.98 25.12 12.16
N ARG A 234 8.82 24.92 11.52
CA ARG A 234 7.56 25.55 11.93
C ARG A 234 7.01 25.04 13.25
N LYS A 235 7.09 23.73 13.53
CA LYS A 235 6.45 23.09 14.71
C LYS A 235 7.39 22.91 15.89
N LYS A 236 8.63 22.48 15.64
CA LYS A 236 9.61 22.07 16.67
C LYS A 236 10.65 23.16 16.96
N LYS A 237 10.51 24.35 16.34
CA LYS A 237 11.37 25.55 16.44
C LYS A 237 12.76 25.38 15.79
N LYS A 238 13.44 26.53 15.59
CA LYS A 238 14.71 26.71 14.83
C LYS A 238 15.90 25.81 15.21
N LYS A 239 15.84 25.07 16.32
CA LYS A 239 16.94 24.23 16.81
C LYS A 239 17.14 22.96 15.96
N TYR A 240 16.09 22.47 15.29
CA TYR A 240 16.10 21.17 14.61
C TYR A 240 16.15 21.25 13.08
N CYS A 241 15.93 22.44 12.49
CA CYS A 241 16.01 22.68 11.06
C CYS A 241 15.99 24.20 10.78
N THR A 242 16.50 24.62 9.62
CA THR A 242 16.38 25.99 9.08
C THR A 242 15.07 26.18 8.29
N SER A 243 14.75 27.44 7.94
CA SER A 243 13.52 27.79 7.21
C SER A 243 13.64 27.49 5.70
N HIS A 244 13.73 26.21 5.36
CA HIS A 244 13.60 25.77 3.97
C HIS A 244 12.24 26.19 3.44
N GLN A 245 12.23 27.12 2.50
CA GLN A 245 11.03 27.73 1.97
C GLN A 245 11.09 27.79 0.44
N ILE A 246 9.96 27.54 -0.21
CA ILE A 246 9.78 27.75 -1.64
C ILE A 246 8.35 28.23 -1.90
N THR A 247 8.15 29.13 -2.87
CA THR A 247 6.79 29.50 -3.26
C THR A 247 6.10 28.35 -4.00
N ALA A 248 4.78 28.20 -3.80
CA ALA A 248 4.03 27.10 -4.44
C ALA A 248 4.06 27.22 -5.97
N HIS A 249 4.07 28.46 -6.48
CA HIS A 249 4.21 28.75 -7.90
C HIS A 249 5.59 28.34 -8.46
N ALA A 250 6.69 28.72 -7.78
CA ALA A 250 8.04 28.33 -8.20
C ALA A 250 8.23 26.81 -8.21
N ALA A 251 7.78 26.13 -7.15
CA ALA A 251 7.85 24.68 -7.07
C ALA A 251 7.07 24.00 -8.21
N MET A 252 5.85 24.48 -8.51
CA MET A 252 5.05 23.93 -9.61
C MET A 252 5.69 24.17 -10.98
N ALA A 253 6.23 25.37 -11.21
CA ALA A 253 6.88 25.71 -12.48
C ALA A 253 8.13 24.85 -12.73
N LEU A 254 8.96 24.63 -11.70
CA LEU A 254 10.13 23.74 -11.82
C LEU A 254 9.73 22.31 -12.15
N ILE A 255 8.76 21.76 -11.41
CA ILE A 255 8.28 20.40 -11.65
C ILE A 255 7.68 20.27 -13.05
N LYS A 256 6.97 21.30 -13.54
CA LYS A 256 6.47 21.36 -14.92
C LYS A 256 7.57 21.21 -15.93
N ASN A 257 8.56 22.09 -15.84
CA ASN A 257 9.64 22.17 -16.81
C ASN A 257 10.46 20.87 -16.80
N ASP A 258 10.73 20.32 -15.62
CA ASP A 258 11.48 19.07 -15.46
C ASP A 258 10.74 17.87 -16.07
N ILE A 259 9.43 17.73 -15.81
CA ILE A 259 8.63 16.64 -16.40
C ILE A 259 8.56 16.79 -17.92
N GLN A 260 8.29 18.01 -18.43
CA GLN A 260 8.22 18.26 -19.87
C GLN A 260 9.56 17.98 -20.56
N TYR A 261 10.67 18.40 -19.94
CA TYR A 261 12.01 18.12 -20.45
C TYR A 261 12.31 16.62 -20.44
N THR A 262 11.97 15.93 -19.34
CA THR A 262 12.16 14.48 -19.21
C THR A 262 11.36 13.70 -20.25
N ILE A 263 10.10 14.07 -20.49
CA ILE A 263 9.26 13.45 -21.51
C ILE A 263 9.86 13.68 -22.89
N LYS A 264 10.23 14.93 -23.21
CA LYS A 264 10.84 15.27 -24.50
C LYS A 264 12.15 14.52 -24.74
N PHE A 265 13.02 14.45 -23.74
CA PHE A 265 14.27 13.72 -23.85
C PHE A 265 14.04 12.21 -24.01
N ALA A 266 13.09 11.64 -23.26
CA ALA A 266 12.75 10.22 -23.34
C ALA A 266 12.07 9.83 -24.66
N THR A 267 11.34 10.75 -25.31
CA THR A 267 10.72 10.51 -26.62
C THR A 267 11.70 10.71 -27.78
N GLU A 268 12.52 11.76 -27.75
CA GLU A 268 13.50 12.07 -28.82
C GLU A 268 14.73 11.17 -28.79
N ASN A 269 15.23 10.84 -27.59
CA ASN A 269 16.49 10.11 -27.39
C ASN A 269 16.29 8.81 -26.60
N LYS A 270 15.33 7.99 -27.00
CA LYS A 270 14.92 6.78 -26.26
C LYS A 270 16.08 5.85 -25.90
N GLU A 271 17.01 5.59 -26.82
CA GLU A 271 18.12 4.67 -26.56
C GLU A 271 19.11 5.23 -25.53
N THR A 272 19.46 6.51 -25.64
CA THR A 272 20.32 7.23 -24.70
C THR A 272 19.66 7.37 -23.33
N PHE A 273 18.37 7.66 -23.29
CA PHE A 273 17.62 7.72 -22.04
C PHE A 273 17.59 6.35 -21.34
N MET A 274 17.36 5.28 -22.10
CA MET A 274 17.41 3.92 -21.58
C MET A 274 18.82 3.52 -21.12
N SER A 275 19.89 3.98 -21.77
CA SER A 275 21.26 3.70 -21.32
C SER A 275 21.57 4.45 -20.02
N ILE A 276 21.21 5.72 -19.89
CA ILE A 276 21.36 6.51 -18.65
C ILE A 276 20.64 5.82 -17.48
N LEU A 277 19.38 5.42 -17.67
CA LEU A 277 18.61 4.72 -16.64
C LEU A 277 19.24 3.37 -16.27
N LYS A 278 19.70 2.59 -17.27
CA LYS A 278 20.37 1.30 -17.04
C LYS A 278 21.72 1.44 -16.36
N GLU A 279 22.51 2.46 -16.71
CA GLU A 279 23.82 2.69 -16.11
C GLU A 279 23.69 3.12 -14.65
N ARG A 280 22.74 4.01 -14.34
CA ARG A 280 22.43 4.39 -12.96
C ARG A 280 21.94 3.19 -12.13
N ALA A 281 21.06 2.37 -12.72
CA ALA A 281 20.61 1.11 -12.11
C ALA A 281 21.78 0.15 -11.86
N LYS A 282 22.71 -0.01 -12.82
CA LYS A 282 23.90 -0.86 -12.68
C LYS A 282 24.91 -0.34 -11.66
N ALA A 283 25.15 0.98 -11.62
CA ALA A 283 26.16 1.62 -10.79
C ALA A 283 25.85 1.52 -9.29
N LYS A 284 24.57 1.59 -8.92
CA LYS A 284 24.10 1.42 -7.53
C LYS A 284 24.02 -0.07 -7.13
N SER A 285 23.74 -0.97 -8.07
CA SER A 285 23.18 -2.30 -7.76
C SER A 285 24.19 -3.46 -7.74
N LYS A 286 25.26 -3.51 -8.54
CA LYS A 286 26.01 -4.78 -8.70
C LYS A 286 26.70 -5.28 -7.41
N ARG A 287 27.49 -4.42 -6.75
CA ARG A 287 28.23 -4.81 -5.52
C ARG A 287 27.30 -5.03 -4.33
N GLU A 288 26.26 -4.21 -4.22
CA GLU A 288 25.25 -4.36 -3.16
C GLU A 288 24.43 -5.63 -3.37
N LEU A 289 24.05 -5.94 -4.61
CA LEU A 289 23.32 -7.16 -4.96
C LEU A 289 24.15 -8.42 -4.71
N GLU A 290 25.43 -8.43 -5.08
CA GLU A 290 26.36 -9.52 -4.75
C GLU A 290 26.45 -9.72 -3.23
N SER A 291 26.62 -8.63 -2.47
CA SER A 291 26.61 -8.66 -0.99
C SER A 291 25.30 -9.19 -0.41
N PHE A 292 24.15 -8.80 -0.97
CA PHE A 292 22.84 -9.30 -0.52
C PHE A 292 22.63 -10.78 -0.86
N LEU A 293 23.10 -11.23 -2.02
CA LEU A 293 23.04 -12.65 -2.42
C LEU A 293 23.91 -13.51 -1.51
N ASP A 294 25.15 -13.09 -1.24
CA ASP A 294 26.06 -13.77 -0.33
C ASP A 294 25.49 -13.81 1.10
N GLY A 295 24.97 -12.68 1.60
CA GLY A 295 24.34 -12.60 2.90
C GLY A 295 23.10 -13.50 3.01
N LYS A 296 22.32 -13.63 1.93
CA LYS A 296 21.16 -14.53 1.87
C LYS A 296 21.62 -15.98 1.95
N GLU A 297 22.63 -16.37 1.18
CA GLU A 297 23.15 -17.74 1.18
C GLU A 297 23.72 -18.11 2.57
N GLN A 298 24.45 -17.20 3.21
CA GLN A 298 24.98 -17.40 4.57
C GLN A 298 23.87 -17.58 5.60
N ALA A 299 22.83 -16.73 5.56
CA ALA A 299 21.68 -16.84 6.46
C ALA A 299 20.92 -18.16 6.25
N GLU A 300 20.68 -18.57 4.98
CA GLU A 300 20.04 -19.85 4.65
C GLU A 300 20.86 -21.05 5.14
N LYS A 301 22.18 -21.03 4.97
CA LYS A 301 23.08 -22.07 5.51
C LYS A 301 23.03 -22.14 7.03
N ARG A 302 23.04 -20.99 7.72
CA ARG A 302 23.01 -20.95 9.19
C ARG A 302 21.66 -21.41 9.74
N ILE A 303 20.54 -21.02 9.15
CA ILE A 303 19.21 -21.49 9.53
C ILE A 303 19.13 -23.01 9.42
N LYS A 304 19.56 -23.59 8.30
CA LYS A 304 19.59 -25.06 8.11
C LYS A 304 20.49 -25.77 9.13
N ALA A 305 21.59 -25.13 9.55
CA ALA A 305 22.46 -25.67 10.58
C ALA A 305 21.78 -25.63 11.96
N LEU A 306 21.10 -24.52 12.28
CA LEU A 306 20.31 -24.38 13.52
C LEU A 306 19.18 -25.41 13.59
N ASP A 307 18.47 -25.67 12.48
CA ASP A 307 17.42 -26.71 12.43
C ASP A 307 17.98 -28.08 12.86
N LYS A 308 19.16 -28.45 12.36
CA LYS A 308 19.83 -29.71 12.74
C LYS A 308 20.27 -29.70 14.20
N ILE A 309 20.79 -28.58 14.69
CA ILE A 309 21.21 -28.45 16.10
C ILE A 309 20.01 -28.59 17.04
N ILE A 310 18.89 -27.93 16.72
CA ILE A 310 17.65 -28.00 17.50
C ILE A 310 17.09 -29.42 17.49
N GLN A 311 17.10 -30.09 16.33
CA GLN A 311 16.68 -31.50 16.23
C GLN A 311 17.53 -32.41 17.13
N ASN A 312 18.86 -32.31 17.04
CA ASN A 312 19.76 -33.12 17.87
C ASN A 312 19.61 -32.79 19.37
N LEU A 313 19.40 -31.52 19.72
CA LEU A 313 19.17 -31.09 21.10
C LEU A 313 17.90 -31.73 21.67
N TYR A 314 16.85 -31.87 20.87
CA TYR A 314 15.63 -32.58 21.25
C TYR A 314 15.89 -34.08 21.45
N GLU A 315 16.63 -34.72 20.54
CA GLU A 315 17.01 -36.14 20.65
C GLU A 315 17.82 -36.41 21.92
N ASP A 316 18.80 -35.55 22.26
CA ASP A 316 19.61 -35.67 23.47
C ASP A 316 18.80 -35.43 24.76
N LYS A 317 17.77 -34.57 24.73
CA LYS A 317 16.81 -34.41 25.84
C LYS A 317 16.05 -35.70 26.07
N VAL A 318 15.48 -36.28 25.01
CA VAL A 318 14.70 -37.53 25.08
C VAL A 318 15.57 -38.70 25.54
N ALA A 319 16.84 -38.74 25.13
CA ALA A 319 17.82 -39.72 25.58
C ALA A 319 18.34 -39.49 27.01
N GLY A 320 17.91 -38.43 27.69
CA GLY A 320 18.29 -38.11 29.07
C GLY A 320 19.72 -37.60 29.25
N LYS A 321 20.42 -37.23 28.15
CA LYS A 321 21.81 -36.74 28.22
C LYS A 321 21.92 -35.30 28.70
N ILE A 322 20.83 -34.53 28.61
CA ILE A 322 20.74 -33.14 29.06
C ILE A 322 19.52 -32.94 29.96
N SER A 323 19.67 -32.06 30.96
CA SER A 323 18.55 -31.69 31.84
C SER A 323 17.54 -30.78 31.11
N GLU A 324 16.30 -30.76 31.60
CA GLU A 324 15.25 -29.91 31.05
C GLU A 324 15.59 -28.41 31.10
N GLU A 325 16.14 -27.94 32.22
CA GLU A 325 16.58 -26.55 32.35
C GLU A 325 17.63 -26.16 31.30
N ARG A 326 18.55 -27.10 30.99
CA ARG A 326 19.63 -26.86 30.03
C ARG A 326 19.12 -26.92 28.59
N TYR A 327 18.17 -27.81 28.31
CA TYR A 327 17.45 -27.85 27.04
C TYR A 327 16.75 -26.52 26.78
N MET A 328 15.92 -26.04 27.72
CA MET A 328 15.17 -24.78 27.58
C MET A 328 16.09 -23.59 27.29
N LYS A 329 17.18 -23.45 28.06
CA LYS A 329 18.12 -22.34 27.86
C LYS A 329 18.82 -22.39 26.50
N MET A 330 19.14 -23.58 25.99
CA MET A 330 19.79 -23.74 24.69
C MET A 330 18.80 -23.57 23.53
N SER A 331 17.59 -24.14 23.64
CA SER A 331 16.54 -23.99 22.63
C SER A 331 16.15 -22.54 22.46
N ASP A 332 15.95 -21.80 23.55
CA ASP A 332 15.56 -20.38 23.51
C ASP A 332 16.60 -19.54 22.75
N ASN A 333 17.89 -19.79 22.96
CA ASN A 333 18.96 -19.08 22.26
C ASN A 333 18.99 -19.40 20.77
N TYR A 334 18.87 -20.67 20.39
CA TYR A 334 18.87 -21.08 18.99
C TYR A 334 17.61 -20.63 18.25
N GLU A 335 16.44 -20.67 18.89
CA GLU A 335 15.19 -20.16 18.34
C GLU A 335 15.24 -18.63 18.16
N ALA A 336 15.83 -17.89 19.12
CA ALA A 336 16.03 -16.46 18.99
C ALA A 336 16.98 -16.11 17.83
N GLU A 337 18.10 -16.85 17.68
CA GLU A 337 19.02 -16.69 16.55
C GLU A 337 18.33 -17.01 15.22
N GLN A 338 17.59 -18.11 15.14
CA GLN A 338 16.86 -18.52 13.95
C GLN A 338 15.80 -17.48 13.55
N LYS A 339 15.09 -16.92 14.53
CA LYS A 339 14.12 -15.84 14.28
C LYS A 339 14.81 -14.59 13.72
N ALA A 340 15.91 -14.15 14.33
CA ALA A 340 16.67 -12.99 13.86
C ALA A 340 17.22 -13.21 12.43
N LEU A 341 17.75 -14.39 12.14
CA LEU A 341 18.21 -14.76 10.80
C LEU A 341 17.07 -14.83 9.79
N THR A 342 15.89 -15.31 10.19
CA THR A 342 14.71 -15.37 9.32
C THR A 342 14.21 -13.96 8.98
N GLU A 343 14.18 -13.05 9.96
CA GLU A 343 13.87 -11.64 9.74
C GLU A 343 14.90 -10.99 8.79
N ARG A 344 16.20 -11.26 9.00
CA ARG A 344 17.27 -10.79 8.10
C ARG A 344 17.14 -11.35 6.69
N LEU A 345 16.80 -12.62 6.54
CA LEU A 345 16.60 -13.29 5.27
C LEU A 345 15.41 -12.71 4.51
N ASN A 346 14.31 -12.42 5.20
CA ASN A 346 13.16 -11.72 4.62
C ASN A 346 13.54 -10.32 4.13
N TYR A 347 14.31 -9.58 4.92
CA TYR A 347 14.86 -8.28 4.50
C TYR A 347 15.73 -8.40 3.24
N LEU A 348 16.70 -9.31 3.23
CA LEU A 348 17.60 -9.52 2.09
C LEU A 348 16.84 -9.95 0.83
N LYS A 349 15.84 -10.82 0.95
CA LYS A 349 14.96 -11.20 -0.16
C LYS A 349 14.20 -10.00 -0.72
N ALA A 350 13.68 -9.11 0.14
CA ALA A 350 12.99 -7.91 -0.30
C ALA A 350 13.93 -6.95 -1.05
N GLU A 351 15.17 -6.77 -0.59
CA GLU A 351 16.16 -5.93 -1.29
C GLU A 351 16.60 -6.53 -2.64
N ILE A 352 16.79 -7.86 -2.71
CA ILE A 352 17.07 -8.55 -3.98
C ILE A 352 15.92 -8.37 -4.98
N GLU A 353 14.67 -8.46 -4.51
CA GLU A 353 13.51 -8.30 -5.38
C GLU A 353 13.36 -6.85 -5.86
N LYS A 354 13.61 -5.86 -4.99
CA LYS A 354 13.71 -4.45 -5.38
C LYS A 354 14.77 -4.22 -6.46
N ALA A 355 15.93 -4.88 -6.34
CA ALA A 355 16.98 -4.77 -7.34
C ALA A 355 16.60 -5.42 -8.68
N LYS A 356 15.89 -6.56 -8.67
CA LYS A 356 15.43 -7.26 -9.89
C LYS A 356 14.35 -6.49 -10.64
N THR A 357 13.42 -5.89 -9.89
CA THR A 357 12.31 -5.11 -10.43
C THR A 357 12.72 -3.77 -11.06
N GLN A 358 14.00 -3.39 -10.99
CA GLN A 358 14.49 -2.15 -11.59
C GLN A 358 14.29 -2.11 -13.12
N TYR A 359 14.44 -3.22 -13.83
CA TYR A 359 14.21 -3.24 -15.27
C TYR A 359 12.71 -3.08 -15.60
N ASP A 360 11.84 -3.73 -14.84
CA ASP A 360 10.39 -3.59 -14.97
C ASP A 360 9.95 -2.16 -14.62
N ASN A 361 10.58 -1.55 -13.62
CA ASN A 361 10.35 -0.17 -13.23
C ASN A 361 10.71 0.81 -14.36
N ILE A 362 11.84 0.61 -15.05
CA ILE A 362 12.20 1.40 -16.24
C ILE A 362 11.12 1.24 -17.33
N ASN A 363 10.69 0.01 -17.60
CA ASN A 363 9.66 -0.25 -18.61
C ASN A 363 8.32 0.42 -18.25
N ARG A 364 7.93 0.38 -16.97
CA ARG A 364 6.73 1.08 -16.45
C ARG A 364 6.85 2.59 -16.60
N PHE A 365 8.01 3.16 -16.24
CA PHE A 365 8.25 4.59 -16.43
C PHE A 365 8.11 5.00 -17.90
N MET A 366 8.67 4.21 -18.83
CA MET A 366 8.52 4.46 -20.27
C MET A 366 7.07 4.34 -20.74
N ALA A 367 6.26 3.48 -20.13
CA ALA A 367 4.82 3.41 -20.42
C ALA A 367 4.08 4.69 -19.99
N ILE A 368 4.46 5.28 -18.85
CA ILE A 368 3.93 6.55 -18.35
C ILE A 368 4.31 7.70 -19.27
N VAL A 369 5.58 7.79 -19.67
CA VAL A 369 6.07 8.77 -20.66
C VAL A 369 5.25 8.68 -21.95
N LYS A 370 4.98 7.47 -22.44
CA LYS A 370 4.17 7.27 -23.65
C LYS A 370 2.70 7.64 -23.47
N ARG A 371 2.13 7.41 -22.28
CA ARG A 371 0.72 7.72 -21.98
C ARG A 371 0.46 9.22 -21.90
N TYR A 372 1.42 9.99 -21.41
CA TYR A 372 1.29 11.43 -21.17
C TYR A 372 2.27 12.25 -22.03
N SER A 373 2.49 11.86 -23.29
CA SER A 373 3.48 12.51 -24.16
C SER A 373 3.17 13.98 -24.46
N ASP A 374 1.90 14.35 -24.46
CA ASP A 374 1.42 15.69 -24.81
C ASP A 374 0.42 16.19 -23.77
N PHE A 375 0.81 17.18 -22.95
CA PHE A 375 -0.08 17.89 -22.05
C PHE A 375 0.28 19.37 -21.96
N ASP A 376 -0.75 20.23 -21.95
CA ASP A 376 -0.57 21.68 -21.82
C ASP A 376 -0.48 22.12 -20.35
N GLU A 377 -1.26 21.47 -19.48
CA GLU A 377 -1.33 21.74 -18.04
C GLU A 377 -1.01 20.48 -17.21
N ILE A 378 -0.23 20.64 -16.13
CA ILE A 378 -0.04 19.54 -15.19
C ILE A 378 -1.32 19.35 -14.39
N THR A 379 -1.99 18.24 -14.66
CA THR A 379 -3.07 17.78 -13.79
C THR A 379 -2.49 17.07 -12.56
N PRO A 380 -3.22 17.02 -11.43
CA PRO A 380 -2.82 16.23 -10.27
C PRO A 380 -2.55 14.75 -10.59
N GLU A 381 -3.20 14.21 -11.62
CA GLU A 381 -3.00 12.84 -12.08
C GLU A 381 -1.61 12.67 -12.70
N ILE A 382 -1.25 13.52 -13.66
CA ILE A 382 0.07 13.50 -14.31
C ILE A 382 1.17 13.67 -13.28
N LEU A 383 1.04 14.68 -12.40
CA LEU A 383 2.04 14.93 -11.36
C LEU A 383 2.30 13.69 -10.51
N ARG A 384 1.25 12.98 -10.09
CA ARG A 384 1.37 11.82 -9.20
C ARG A 384 1.79 10.55 -9.93
N ALA A 385 1.52 10.46 -11.23
CA ALA A 385 2.01 9.38 -12.08
C ALA A 385 3.53 9.48 -12.30
N PHE A 386 4.08 10.70 -12.40
CA PHE A 386 5.52 10.90 -12.60
C PHE A 386 6.32 11.06 -11.31
N VAL A 387 5.86 11.85 -10.34
CA VAL A 387 6.66 12.28 -9.19
C VAL A 387 6.30 11.50 -7.94
N ASP A 388 7.31 10.92 -7.27
CA ASP A 388 7.17 10.26 -5.97
C ASP A 388 7.26 11.29 -4.84
N LYS A 389 8.36 12.06 -4.86
CA LYS A 389 8.62 13.13 -3.90
C LYS A 389 9.55 14.18 -4.49
N VAL A 390 9.48 15.38 -3.94
CA VAL A 390 10.37 16.49 -4.30
C VAL A 390 11.09 16.93 -3.04
N ILE A 391 12.42 16.92 -3.10
CA ILE A 391 13.29 17.34 -2.00
C ILE A 391 13.69 18.79 -2.25
N ILE A 392 13.51 19.63 -1.24
CA ILE A 392 13.84 21.05 -1.30
C ILE A 392 15.01 21.32 -0.37
N HIS A 393 16.07 21.91 -0.92
CA HIS A 393 17.28 22.30 -0.21
C HIS A 393 17.17 23.72 0.34
N GLU A 394 18.08 24.05 1.25
CA GLU A 394 18.18 25.41 1.79
C GLU A 394 18.56 26.38 0.67
N LYS A 395 17.98 27.60 0.72
CA LYS A 395 18.32 28.65 -0.23
C LYS A 395 19.75 29.11 -0.01
N VAL A 396 20.54 29.14 -1.06
CA VAL A 396 21.92 29.62 -1.01
C VAL A 396 22.02 30.95 -1.73
N LYS A 397 22.76 31.90 -1.16
CA LYS A 397 23.03 33.18 -1.81
C LYS A 397 24.27 33.04 -2.68
N VAL A 398 24.11 33.08 -4.00
CA VAL A 398 25.19 33.04 -4.99
C VAL A 398 25.13 34.34 -5.79
N ASP A 399 26.24 35.07 -5.85
CA ASP A 399 26.37 36.34 -6.60
C ASP A 399 25.26 37.38 -6.32
N GLY A 400 24.86 37.50 -5.05
CA GLY A 400 23.86 38.47 -4.62
C GLY A 400 22.40 38.01 -4.79
N ARG A 401 22.15 36.90 -5.49
CA ARG A 401 20.81 36.33 -5.73
C ARG A 401 20.60 35.07 -4.88
N TYR A 402 19.34 34.79 -4.52
CA TYR A 402 18.99 33.53 -3.85
C TYR A 402 18.73 32.45 -4.91
N VAL A 403 19.41 31.32 -4.77
CA VAL A 403 19.25 30.15 -5.61
C VAL A 403 18.60 29.05 -4.79
N HIS A 404 17.57 28.42 -5.36
CA HIS A 404 16.93 27.24 -4.80
C HIS A 404 17.33 26.00 -5.59
N THR A 405 17.81 24.98 -4.87
CA THR A 405 18.04 23.65 -5.43
C THR A 405 16.89 22.75 -5.03
N ILE A 406 16.31 22.05 -5.99
CA ILE A 406 15.33 21.00 -5.75
C ILE A 406 15.78 19.71 -6.42
N GLU A 407 15.47 18.58 -5.80
CA GLU A 407 15.64 17.26 -6.40
C GLU A 407 14.26 16.65 -6.61
N ILE A 408 13.93 16.33 -7.86
CA ILE A 408 12.67 15.68 -8.23
C ILE A 408 12.93 14.18 -8.34
N ILE A 409 12.26 13.41 -7.49
CA ILE A 409 12.38 11.96 -7.46
C ILE A 409 11.17 11.38 -8.20
N TYR A 410 11.45 10.75 -9.33
CA TYR A 410 10.45 10.13 -10.16
C TYR A 410 10.04 8.77 -9.63
N ASN A 411 8.79 8.41 -9.91
CA ASN A 411 8.28 7.07 -9.71
C ASN A 411 9.11 6.09 -10.54
N PHE A 412 9.42 4.93 -9.96
CA PHE A 412 10.12 3.81 -10.60
C PHE A 412 11.63 4.03 -10.91
N VAL A 413 12.09 5.25 -11.18
CA VAL A 413 13.47 5.52 -11.66
C VAL A 413 14.30 6.48 -10.78
N GLU A 414 13.82 6.83 -9.58
CA GLU A 414 14.47 7.78 -8.65
C GLU A 414 14.73 9.16 -9.29
N ALA A 415 15.71 9.94 -8.80
CA ALA A 415 16.11 11.20 -9.43
C ALA A 415 16.85 10.92 -10.75
N ILE A 416 16.52 11.68 -11.80
CA ILE A 416 17.13 11.55 -13.12
C ILE A 416 17.96 12.80 -13.39
N ASP A 417 19.26 12.61 -13.57
CA ASP A 417 20.15 13.70 -14.00
C ASP A 417 20.24 13.66 -15.52
N LEU A 418 19.46 14.51 -16.18
CA LEU A 418 19.51 14.64 -17.64
C LEU A 418 20.61 15.63 -18.06
N PRO A 419 21.32 15.37 -19.17
CA PRO A 419 22.27 16.32 -19.73
C PRO A 419 21.59 17.66 -20.01
N ASP A 420 22.27 18.78 -19.77
CA ASP A 420 21.82 20.15 -20.07
C ASP A 420 20.53 20.63 -19.37
N PHE A 421 20.01 19.87 -18.39
CA PHE A 421 18.92 20.33 -17.53
C PHE A 421 19.48 20.99 -16.25
N ASP A 422 19.48 22.32 -16.22
CA ASP A 422 19.86 23.09 -15.02
C ASP A 422 18.62 23.35 -14.14
N ALA A 423 18.45 22.56 -13.08
CA ALA A 423 17.28 22.59 -12.19
C ALA A 423 17.30 23.75 -11.16
N HIS A 424 17.81 24.92 -11.55
CA HIS A 424 17.94 26.09 -10.67
C HIS A 424 16.92 27.18 -11.01
N LEU A 425 16.06 27.53 -10.04
CA LEU A 425 15.30 28.77 -10.11
C LEU A 425 16.07 29.90 -9.41
N ARG A 426 16.23 31.01 -10.15
CA ARG A 426 16.69 32.30 -9.61
C ARG A 426 15.45 33.11 -9.26
N GLU A 427 15.13 33.26 -7.98
CA GLU A 427 14.07 34.20 -7.56
C GLU A 427 14.67 35.61 -7.54
N GLU A 428 14.09 36.53 -8.31
CA GLU A 428 14.38 37.97 -8.20
C GLU A 428 13.53 38.55 -7.05
N ASN A 429 14.18 39.28 -6.15
CA ASN A 429 13.58 39.80 -4.90
C ASN A 429 12.40 40.75 -5.17
#